data_AF-A0A8T6HSN0-F1
#
_entry.id   AF-A0A8T6HSN0-F1
#
_cell.length_a   1.000
_cell.length_b   1.000
_cell.length_c   1.000
_cell.angle_alpha   90.00
_cell.angle_beta   90.00
_cell.angle_gamma   90.00
#
_symmetry.space_group_name_H-M   'P 1'
#
loop_
_entity.id
_entity.type
_entity.pdbx_description
1 polymer ?
#
loop_
_entity_poly.entity_id
_entity_poly.type
_entity_poly.pdbx_seq_one_letter_code
_entity_poly.pdbx_strand_id
1 'polypeptide(L)' 'MVKLVWDGEAIADRSNVHTISRPTIQGSLAQDELFSEKAERLNDQPKFGRNSRVASIRELVAYEHYIMVCDLDSDTI' A
#
# COMPACT_ATOMS: atom_id res chain seq x y z
N MET A 1 -16.13 -2.67 6.95
CA MET A 1 -14.85 -2.28 7.55
C MET A 1 -14.03 -3.55 7.63
N VAL A 2 -12.90 -3.59 6.93
CA VAL A 2 -11.92 -4.68 7.03
C VAL A 2 -10.74 -4.18 7.85
N LYS A 3 -9.90 -5.09 8.35
CA LYS A 3 -8.72 -4.77 9.13
C LYS A 3 -7.48 -4.75 8.24
N LEU A 4 -6.87 -3.58 8.08
CA LEU A 4 -5.55 -3.44 7.45
C LEU A 4 -4.44 -4.13 8.27
N VAL A 5 -3.68 -5.01 7.63
CA VAL A 5 -2.52 -5.72 8.20
C VAL A 5 -1.35 -5.64 7.23
N TRP A 6 -0.20 -5.17 7.71
CA TRP A 6 1.02 -5.15 6.92
C TRP A 6 1.78 -6.46 7.10
N ASP A 7 2.05 -7.16 6.00
CA ASP A 7 2.98 -8.29 5.99
C ASP A 7 4.42 -7.80 6.24
N GLY A 8 5.28 -8.66 6.82
CA GLY A 8 6.70 -8.40 7.00
C GLY A 8 7.41 -8.08 5.69
N GLU A 9 7.03 -8.73 4.58
CA GLU A 9 7.54 -8.38 3.24
C GLU A 9 7.13 -6.96 2.83
N ALA A 10 5.88 -6.57 3.06
CA ALA A 10 5.38 -5.23 2.76
C ALA A 10 6.08 -4.14 3.60
N ILE A 11 6.42 -4.44 4.85
CA ILE A 11 7.19 -3.54 5.72
C ILE A 11 8.62 -3.40 5.21
N ALA A 12 9.26 -4.51 4.82
CA ALA A 12 10.61 -4.50 4.26
C ALA A 12 10.66 -3.69 2.96
N ASP A 13 9.66 -3.87 2.08
CA ASP A 13 9.54 -3.11 0.84
C ASP A 13 9.35 -1.62 1.10
N ARG A 14 8.47 -1.23 2.03
CA ARG A 14 8.33 0.17 2.45
C ARG A 14 9.65 0.76 2.97
N SER A 15 10.41 0.00 3.76
CA SER A 15 11.72 0.44 4.25
C SER A 15 12.71 0.63 3.11
N ASN A 16 12.75 -0.31 2.14
CA ASN A 16 13.60 -0.19 0.97
C ASN A 16 13.23 1.03 0.12
N VAL A 17 11.94 1.25 -0.11
CA VAL A 17 11.45 2.44 -0.82
C VAL A 17 11.89 3.71 -0.11
N HIS A 18 11.80 3.77 1.22
CA HIS A 18 12.25 4.91 2.01
C HIS A 18 13.73 5.27 1.80
N THR A 19 14.58 4.26 1.54
CA THR A 19 16.01 4.49 1.24
C THR A 19 16.27 4.98 -0.19
N ILE A 20 15.37 4.67 -1.13
CA ILE A 20 15.48 5.02 -2.56
C ILE A 20 14.77 6.35 -2.86
N SER A 21 13.84 6.77 -2.00
CA SER A 21 13.15 8.05 -2.06
C SER A 21 14.13 9.20 -2.29
N ARG A 22 13.61 10.28 -2.91
CA ARG A 22 14.36 11.52 -3.21
C ARG A 22 15.37 11.86 -2.09
N PRO A 23 16.54 12.46 -2.42
CA PRO A 23 17.65 12.66 -1.49
C PRO A 23 17.36 13.61 -0.31
N THR A 24 16.09 13.97 -0.08
CA THR A 24 15.61 14.81 0.99
C THR A 24 14.66 14.04 1.90
N ILE A 25 14.81 14.26 3.21
CA ILE A 25 13.93 13.71 4.26
C ILE A 25 12.45 14.01 3.97
N GLN A 26 12.17 15.20 3.46
CA GLN A 26 10.81 15.62 3.10
C GLN A 26 10.19 14.79 1.97
N GLY A 27 11.00 14.38 0.99
CA GLY A 27 10.52 13.50 -0.09
C GLY A 27 10.18 12.12 0.42
N SER A 28 10.99 11.58 1.33
CA SER A 28 10.75 10.25 1.90
C SER A 28 9.56 10.23 2.87
N LEU A 29 9.38 11.30 3.66
CA LEU A 29 8.22 11.45 4.55
C LEU A 29 6.91 11.59 3.76
N ALA A 30 6.87 12.47 2.77
CA ALA A 30 5.68 12.67 1.94
C ALA A 30 5.27 11.39 1.19
N GLN A 31 6.26 10.58 0.78
CA GLN A 31 6.00 9.30 0.14
C GLN A 31 5.37 8.29 1.11
N ASP A 32 5.90 8.15 2.32
CA ASP A 32 5.34 7.24 3.34
C ASP A 32 3.92 7.65 3.77
N GLU A 33 3.67 8.95 3.95
CA GLU A 33 2.34 9.49 4.25
C GLU A 33 1.33 9.14 3.15
N LEU A 34 1.71 9.28 1.87
CA LEU A 34 0.85 8.90 0.75
C LEU A 34 0.52 7.40 0.75
N PHE A 35 1.49 6.53 1.02
CA PHE A 35 1.21 5.10 1.15
C PHE A 35 0.21 4.83 2.29
N SER A 36 0.38 5.49 3.43
CA SER A 36 -0.47 5.28 4.61
C SER A 36 -1.90 5.77 4.35
N GLU A 37 -2.06 6.95 3.77
CA GLU A 37 -3.38 7.48 3.38
C GLU A 37 -4.12 6.56 2.40
N LYS A 38 -3.39 6.01 1.42
CA LYS A 38 -3.97 5.07 0.43
C LYS A 38 -4.37 3.75 1.07
N ALA A 39 -3.58 3.24 2.01
CA ALA A 39 -3.88 2.01 2.73
C ALA A 39 -5.07 2.18 3.68
N GLU A 40 -5.18 3.31 4.37
CA GLU A 40 -6.34 3.60 5.24
C GLU A 40 -7.66 3.63 4.47
N ARG A 41 -7.66 4.11 3.22
CA ARG A 41 -8.85 4.07 2.35
C ARG A 41 -9.34 2.64 2.07
N LEU A 42 -8.49 1.62 2.19
CA LEU A 42 -8.87 0.21 2.01
C LEU A 42 -9.74 -0.31 3.17
N ASN A 43 -9.63 0.23 4.38
CA ASN A 43 -10.51 -0.15 5.49
C ASN A 43 -11.99 0.14 5.18
N ASP A 44 -12.24 1.29 4.56
CA ASP A 44 -13.58 1.75 4.20
C ASP A 44 -14.03 1.24 2.84
N GLN A 45 -13.10 1.13 1.89
CA GLN A 45 -13.36 0.70 0.51
C GLN A 45 -12.39 -0.42 0.09
N PRO A 46 -12.54 -1.64 0.60
CA PRO A 46 -11.63 -2.76 0.32
C PRO A 46 -11.57 -3.19 -1.16
N LYS A 47 -12.56 -2.76 -1.96
CA LYS A 47 -12.58 -2.99 -3.41
C LYS A 47 -11.94 -1.84 -4.20
N PHE A 48 -11.27 -0.90 -3.53
CA PHE A 48 -10.59 0.21 -4.15
C PHE A 48 -9.28 -0.27 -4.80
N GLY A 49 -9.11 0.00 -6.09
CA GLY A 49 -7.98 -0.49 -6.88
C GLY A 49 -8.41 -1.38 -8.04
N ARG A 50 -7.45 -1.84 -8.83
CA ARG A 50 -7.70 -2.78 -9.94
C ARG A 50 -7.71 -4.20 -9.39
N ASN A 51 -8.63 -5.02 -9.89
CA ASN A 51 -8.55 -6.47 -9.69
C ASN A 51 -7.34 -6.99 -10.45
N SER A 52 -6.50 -7.77 -9.77
CA SER A 52 -5.45 -8.53 -10.44
C SER A 52 -6.01 -9.79 -11.10
N ARG A 53 -5.12 -10.63 -11.65
CA ARG A 53 -5.47 -11.94 -12.23
C ARG A 53 -6.01 -12.92 -11.17
N VAL A 54 -5.66 -12.70 -9.90
CA VAL A 54 -6.19 -13.43 -8.75
C VAL A 54 -7.30 -12.57 -8.13
N ALA A 55 -8.50 -13.13 -7.98
CA ALA A 55 -9.68 -12.39 -7.48
C ALA A 55 -9.49 -11.79 -6.08
N SER A 56 -8.70 -12.52 -5.27
CA SER A 56 -7.92 -12.11 -4.11
C SER A 56 -7.41 -10.69 -4.06
N ILE A 57 -6.66 -10.41 -5.12
CA ILE A 57 -5.60 -9.43 -5.10
C ILE A 57 -6.10 -8.13 -5.67
N ARG A 58 -5.71 -7.05 -5.01
CA ARG A 58 -5.97 -5.67 -5.40
C ARG A 58 -4.64 -4.97 -5.63
N GLU A 59 -4.57 -4.29 -6.76
CA GLU A 59 -3.44 -3.45 -7.12
C GLU A 59 -3.86 -1.98 -7.03
N LEU A 60 -3.15 -1.23 -6.19
CA LEU A 60 -3.40 0.19 -5.96
C LEU A 60 -2.16 1.01 -6.28
N VAL A 61 -2.30 2.01 -7.16
CA VAL A 61 -1.23 2.97 -7.39
C VAL A 61 -1.10 3.86 -6.16
N ALA A 62 0.00 3.69 -5.43
CA ALA A 62 0.26 4.42 -4.19
C ALA A 62 1.07 5.69 -4.45
N TYR A 63 2.01 5.63 -5.40
CA TYR A 63 2.82 6.75 -5.86
C TYR A 63 3.21 6.53 -7.34
N GLU A 64 3.68 7.55 -8.05
CA GLU A 64 3.88 7.57 -9.51
C GLU A 64 4.64 6.35 -10.08
N HIS A 65 5.52 5.75 -9.28
CA HIS A 65 6.32 4.56 -9.66
C HIS A 65 6.10 3.35 -8.75
N TYR A 66 5.11 3.36 -7.85
CA TYR A 66 4.89 2.32 -6.86
C TYR A 66 3.43 1.86 -6.80
N ILE A 67 3.26 0.55 -6.81
CA ILE A 67 1.97 -0.13 -6.68
C ILE A 67 1.98 -0.90 -5.36
N MET A 68 0.93 -0.74 -4.56
CA MET A 68 0.63 -1.63 -3.44
C MET A 68 -0.17 -2.81 -3.96
N VAL A 69 0.24 -4.02 -3.56
CA VAL A 69 -0.46 -5.26 -3.85
C VAL A 69 -1.02 -5.76 -2.51
N CYS A 70 -2.34 -5.91 -2.44
CA CYS A 70 -3.04 -6.29 -1.23
C CYS A 70 -3.87 -7.55 -1.49
N ASP A 71 -3.97 -8.43 -0.50
CA ASP A 71 -4.84 -9.60 -0.56
C ASP A 71 -6.08 -9.35 0.30
N LEU A 72 -7.26 -9.35 -0.34
CA LEU A 72 -8.52 -9.14 0.34
C LEU A 72 -9.11 -10.48 0.77
N ASP A 73 -9.07 -10.73 2.07
CA ASP A 73 -9.82 -11.81 2.71
C ASP A 73 -11.12 -11.28 3.34
N SER A 74 -11.87 -12.19 3.95
CA SER A 74 -13.17 -12.01 4.59
C SER A 74 -13.20 -10.86 5.61
N ASP A 75 -12.11 -10.67 6.36
CA ASP A 75 -12.01 -9.68 7.45
C ASP A 75 -10.73 -8.82 7.40
N THR A 76 -9.75 -9.19 6.58
CA THR A 76 -8.43 -8.53 6.54
C THR A 76 -8.04 -8.12 5.13
N ILE A 77 -7.25 -7.05 5.05
CA ILE A 77 -6.57 -6.59 3.82
C ILE A 77 -5.13 -6.18 4.12
#